data_AF-A0A139Y6J5-F1
#
_entry.id   AF-A0A139Y6J5-F1
#
_cell.length_a   1.000
_cell.length_b   1.000
_cell.length_c   1.000
_cell.angle_alpha   90.00
_cell.angle_beta   90.00
_cell.angle_gamma   90.00
#
_symmetry.space_group_name_H-M   'P 1'
#
loop_
_entity.id
_entity.type
_entity.pdbx_description
1 polymer ?
#
loop_
_entity_poly.entity_id
_entity_poly.type
_entity_poly.pdbx_seq_one_letter_code
_entity_poly.pdbx_strand_id
1 'polypeptide(L)'
;QTPFYHDNPQEMYENILRAPVPFSPCLSPIASDLVERLLRKSASNRPSMKSLTQHLFFTSVKFDWAAAAQGRLTPPFVPPVRSKMDTHMFDEYPESFGSAKFKLVSVGIVDHIFLLSAAWSPTVNFI
;
A
#
# COMPACT_ATOMS: atom_id res chain seq x y z
N GLN A 1 -7.58 7.64 10.70
CA GLN A 1 -8.48 7.46 9.53
C GLN A 1 -7.72 7.82 8.26
N THR A 2 -7.89 7.06 7.18
CA THR A 2 -7.23 7.37 5.90
C THR A 2 -7.99 8.49 5.16
N PRO A 3 -7.38 9.18 4.18
CA PRO A 3 -7.94 10.41 3.61
C PRO A 3 -9.33 10.26 2.95
N PHE A 4 -9.68 9.09 2.42
CA PHE A 4 -10.95 8.90 1.69
C PHE A 4 -11.84 7.82 2.31
N TYR A 5 -11.52 7.37 3.52
CA TYR A 5 -12.25 6.29 4.18
C TYR A 5 -13.73 6.64 4.34
N HIS A 6 -14.58 5.67 4.03
CA HIS A 6 -16.00 5.70 4.32
C HIS A 6 -16.48 4.26 4.56
N ASP A 7 -17.48 4.07 5.44
CA ASP A 7 -18.01 2.74 5.79
C ASP A 7 -18.64 2.05 4.58
N ASN A 8 -19.34 2.82 3.74
CA ASN A 8 -19.80 2.38 2.41
C ASN A 8 -18.65 2.43 1.38
N PRO A 9 -18.22 1.31 0.78
CA PRO A 9 -17.16 1.28 -0.22
C PRO A 9 -17.44 2.10 -1.48
N GLN A 10 -18.70 2.22 -1.90
CA GLN A 10 -19.07 3.01 -3.07
C GLN A 10 -18.77 4.50 -2.83
N GLU A 11 -19.15 5.02 -1.67
CA GLU A 11 -18.83 6.40 -1.26
C GLU A 11 -17.32 6.61 -1.12
N MET A 12 -16.59 5.62 -0.60
CA MET A 12 -15.12 5.68 -0.55
C MET A 12 -14.51 5.79 -1.95
N TYR A 13 -15.01 5.04 -2.94
CA TYR A 13 -14.55 5.16 -4.33
C TYR A 13 -14.89 6.53 -4.94
N GLU A 14 -16.10 7.03 -4.70
CA GLU A 14 -16.51 8.36 -5.11
C GLU A 14 -15.60 9.45 -4.53
N ASN A 15 -15.24 9.32 -3.25
CA ASN A 15 -14.29 10.21 -2.58
C ASN A 15 -12.90 10.14 -3.22
N ILE A 16 -12.38 8.94 -3.51
CA ILE A 16 -11.10 8.77 -4.19
C ILE A 16 -11.11 9.47 -5.55
N LEU A 17 -12.20 9.38 -6.31
CA LEU A 17 -12.30 9.97 -7.64
C LEU A 17 -12.48 11.50 -7.60
N ARG A 18 -13.29 12.01 -6.67
CA ARG A 18 -13.84 13.37 -6.76
C ARG A 18 -13.56 14.26 -5.55
N ALA A 19 -13.54 13.71 -4.33
CA ALA A 19 -13.38 14.54 -3.14
C ALA A 19 -11.99 15.18 -3.07
N PRO A 20 -11.88 16.43 -2.57
CA PRO A 20 -10.58 17.02 -2.24
C PRO A 20 -9.90 16.20 -1.14
N VAL A 21 -8.57 16.28 -1.05
CA VAL A 21 -7.82 15.59 0.02
C VAL A 21 -8.10 16.29 1.35
N PRO A 22 -8.67 15.61 2.35
CA PRO A 22 -8.83 16.23 3.67
C PRO A 22 -7.51 16.26 4.41
N PHE A 23 -7.18 17.43 4.96
CA PHE A 23 -5.98 17.63 5.77
C PHE A 23 -6.34 17.98 7.21
N SER A 24 -5.57 17.45 8.15
CA SER A 24 -5.63 17.87 9.56
C SER A 24 -4.99 19.25 9.70
N PRO A 25 -5.51 20.16 10.55
CA PRO A 25 -4.90 21.47 10.81
C PRO A 25 -3.45 21.41 11.30
N CYS A 26 -3.04 20.29 11.92
CA CYS A 26 -1.68 20.11 12.44
C CYS A 26 -0.66 19.71 11.37
N LEU A 27 -1.07 19.43 10.14
CA LEU A 27 -0.16 18.99 9.08
C LEU A 27 0.58 20.20 8.50
N SER A 28 1.92 20.10 8.43
CA SER A 28 2.73 21.19 7.88
C SER A 28 2.34 21.51 6.42
N PRO A 29 2.35 22.79 5.98
CA PRO A 29 2.00 23.15 4.61
C PRO A 29 2.84 22.44 3.55
N ILE A 30 4.13 22.18 3.85
CA ILE A 30 5.05 21.47 2.96
C ILE A 30 4.64 20.00 2.78
N ALA A 31 4.18 19.35 3.86
CA ALA A 31 3.70 17.97 3.80
C ALA A 31 2.34 17.91 3.08
N SER A 32 1.44 18.86 3.33
CA SER A 32 0.15 18.96 2.64
C SER A 32 0.33 19.11 1.12
N ASP A 33 1.22 20.00 0.65
CA ASP A 33 1.53 20.18 -0.78
C ASP A 33 2.07 18.87 -1.41
N LEU A 34 2.96 18.15 -0.72
CA LEU A 34 3.46 16.86 -1.21
C LEU A 34 2.31 15.85 -1.40
N VAL A 35 1.48 15.69 -0.37
CA VAL A 35 0.37 14.73 -0.38
C VAL A 35 -0.68 15.11 -1.43
N GLU A 36 -0.99 16.40 -1.58
CA GLU A 36 -1.92 16.89 -2.59
C GLU A 36 -1.43 16.58 -4.01
N ARG A 37 -0.13 16.77 -4.28
CA ARG A 37 0.48 16.42 -5.57
C ARG A 37 0.44 14.92 -5.85
N LEU A 38 0.71 14.10 -4.84
CA LEU A 38 0.65 12.63 -4.94
C LEU A 38 -0.76 12.12 -5.22
N LEU A 39 -1.75 12.73 -4.59
CA LEU A 39 -3.16 12.34 -4.68
C LEU A 39 -3.93 13.09 -5.77
N ARG A 40 -3.23 13.68 -6.76
CA ARG A 40 -3.86 14.27 -7.95
C ARG A 40 -4.69 13.22 -8.69
N LYS A 41 -5.92 13.58 -9.02
CA LYS A 41 -6.90 12.68 -9.64
C LYS A 41 -6.40 12.18 -11.00
N SER A 42 -5.95 13.09 -11.85
CA SER A 42 -5.29 12.72 -13.11
C SER A 42 -3.89 12.16 -12.86
N ALA A 43 -3.62 10.96 -13.37
CA ALA A 43 -2.32 10.30 -13.26
C ALA A 43 -1.20 11.08 -13.97
N SER A 44 -1.49 11.74 -15.10
CA SER A 44 -0.51 12.55 -15.84
C SER A 44 0.00 13.76 -15.05
N ASN A 45 -0.81 14.24 -14.09
CA ASN A 45 -0.44 15.36 -13.24
C ASN A 45 0.31 14.91 -11.98
N ARG A 46 0.43 13.61 -11.71
CA ARG A 46 1.18 13.12 -10.55
C ARG A 46 2.69 13.30 -10.79
N PRO A 47 3.47 13.64 -9.74
CA PRO A 47 4.90 13.88 -9.90
C PRO A 47 5.63 12.59 -10.30
N SER A 48 6.65 12.73 -11.15
CA SER A 48 7.61 11.66 -11.39
C SER A 48 8.52 11.46 -10.17
N MET A 49 9.18 10.31 -10.06
CA MET A 49 10.14 10.04 -8.98
C MET A 49 11.24 11.12 -8.88
N LYS A 50 11.73 11.63 -10.01
CA LYS A 50 12.74 12.70 -10.03
C LYS A 50 12.19 14.00 -9.45
N SER A 51 10.96 14.36 -9.79
CA SER A 51 10.30 15.56 -9.24
C SER A 51 10.00 15.41 -7.75
N LEU A 52 9.57 14.22 -7.33
CA LEU A 52 9.21 13.90 -5.96
C LEU A 52 10.41 13.97 -5.01
N THR A 53 11.54 13.37 -5.40
CA THR A 53 12.78 13.38 -4.59
C THR A 53 13.36 14.78 -4.40
N GLN A 54 13.05 15.72 -5.30
CA GLN A 54 13.46 17.13 -5.23
C GLN A 54 12.46 18.03 -4.49
N HIS A 55 11.33 17.48 -4.02
CA HIS A 55 10.30 18.26 -3.33
C HIS A 55 10.83 18.88 -2.02
N LEU A 56 10.31 20.05 -1.64
CA LEU A 56 10.69 20.77 -0.42
C LEU A 56 10.57 19.92 0.84
N PHE A 57 9.62 19.00 0.89
CA PHE A 57 9.47 18.04 1.99
C PHE A 57 10.76 17.26 2.27
N PHE A 58 11.46 16.81 1.22
CA PHE A 58 12.71 16.05 1.37
C PHE A 58 13.95 16.96 1.39
N THR A 59 13.95 18.05 0.60
CA THR A 59 15.12 18.90 0.46
C THR A 59 15.31 19.87 1.63
N SER A 60 14.23 20.36 2.26
CA SER A 60 14.31 21.26 3.42
C SER A 60 15.02 20.62 4.63
N VAL A 61 14.86 19.32 4.80
CA VAL A 61 15.52 18.52 5.86
C VAL A 61 16.81 17.84 5.37
N LYS A 62 17.25 18.11 4.13
CA LYS A 62 18.40 17.47 3.49
C LYS A 62 18.36 15.94 3.58
N PHE A 63 17.22 15.34 3.25
CA PHE A 63 17.02 13.90 3.32
C PHE A 63 18.04 13.15 2.45
N ASP A 64 18.79 12.22 3.04
CA ASP A 64 19.84 11.46 2.37
C ASP A 64 19.28 10.16 1.77
N TRP A 65 18.96 10.23 0.48
CA TRP A 65 18.48 9.09 -0.31
C TRP A 65 19.52 7.97 -0.45
N ALA A 66 20.82 8.28 -0.45
CA ALA A 66 21.88 7.29 -0.60
C ALA A 66 22.07 6.50 0.71
N ALA A 67 22.08 7.19 1.85
CA ALA A 67 22.09 6.56 3.17
C ALA A 67 20.84 5.71 3.40
N ALA A 68 19.66 6.18 2.96
CA ALA A 68 18.41 5.41 3.03
C ALA A 68 18.53 4.08 2.27
N ALA A 69 19.01 4.13 1.02
CA ALA A 69 19.18 2.93 0.19
C ALA A 69 20.20 1.95 0.77
N GLN A 70 21.19 2.44 1.53
CA GLN A 70 22.22 1.63 2.18
C GLN A 70 21.85 1.19 3.61
N GLY A 71 20.64 1.53 4.09
CA GLY A 71 20.20 1.20 5.44
C GLY A 71 21.00 1.89 6.55
N ARG A 72 21.62 3.04 6.25
CA ARG A 72 22.46 3.81 7.19
C ARG A 72 21.69 4.86 7.98
N LEU A 73 20.45 5.15 7.62
CA LEU A 73 19.60 6.05 8.40
C LEU A 73 19.19 5.40 9.71
N THR A 74 19.30 6.15 10.81
CA THR A 74 18.75 5.72 12.10
C THR A 74 17.23 5.70 12.02
N PRO A 75 16.57 4.54 12.26
CA PRO A 75 15.12 4.47 12.23
C PRO A 75 14.53 5.22 13.44
N PRO A 76 13.39 5.91 13.28
CA PRO A 76 12.73 6.58 14.40
C PRO A 76 12.11 5.60 15.41
N PHE A 77 11.89 4.35 14.99
CA PHE A 77 11.33 3.29 15.81
C PHE A 77 12.06 1.98 15.53
N VAL A 78 12.48 1.32 16.61
CA VAL A 78 13.01 -0.05 16.57
C VAL A 78 12.05 -0.92 17.37
N PRO A 79 11.36 -1.89 16.74
CA PRO A 79 10.42 -2.75 17.47
C PRO A 79 11.18 -3.63 18.47
N PRO A 80 10.63 -3.84 19.69
CA PRO A 80 11.29 -4.62 20.73
C PRO A 80 11.17 -6.12 20.46
N VAL A 81 12.07 -6.68 19.65
CA VAL A 81 12.08 -8.12 19.35
C VAL A 81 12.77 -8.91 20.46
N ARG A 82 12.08 -9.90 21.02
CA ARG A 82 12.56 -10.73 22.15
C ARG A 82 13.38 -11.93 21.69
N SER A 83 13.04 -12.51 20.54
CA SER A 83 13.70 -13.69 19.99
C SER A 83 13.45 -13.80 18.48
N LYS A 84 14.15 -14.72 17.80
CA LYS A 84 13.95 -14.97 16.37
C LYS A 84 12.53 -15.47 16.02
N MET A 85 11.83 -16.08 16.98
CA MET A 85 10.51 -16.70 16.82
C MET A 85 9.42 -15.84 17.47
N ASP A 86 9.73 -14.59 17.77
CA ASP A 86 8.84 -13.69 18.48
C ASP A 86 7.70 -13.19 17.59
N THR A 87 6.46 -13.45 18.01
CA THR A 87 5.23 -13.09 17.29
C THR A 87 4.36 -12.07 18.02
N HIS A 88 4.84 -11.46 19.13
CA HIS A 88 3.98 -10.61 19.98
C HIS A 88 3.51 -9.29 19.32
N MET A 89 4.10 -8.88 18.20
CA MET A 89 3.69 -7.70 17.41
C MET A 89 2.77 -8.07 16.24
N PHE A 90 2.31 -9.33 16.19
CA PHE A 90 1.33 -9.82 15.24
C PHE A 90 0.02 -10.13 15.95
N ASP A 91 -1.09 -9.97 15.25
CA ASP A 91 -2.40 -10.39 15.75
C ASP A 91 -2.50 -11.92 15.76
N GLU A 92 -3.16 -12.47 16.78
CA GLU A 92 -3.53 -13.88 16.82
C GLU A 92 -4.74 -14.11 15.92
N TYR A 93 -4.57 -14.96 14.90
CA TYR A 93 -5.67 -15.42 14.07
C TYR A 93 -6.11 -16.81 14.50
N PRO A 94 -7.40 -17.15 14.39
CA PRO A 94 -7.84 -18.53 14.58
C PRO A 94 -7.05 -19.41 13.61
N GLU A 95 -6.41 -20.46 14.15
CA GLU A 95 -5.85 -21.52 13.33
C GLU A 95 -6.92 -21.94 12.32
N SER A 96 -6.57 -21.94 11.03
CA SER A 96 -7.51 -22.34 9.98
C SER A 96 -8.16 -23.65 10.41
N PHE A 97 -9.49 -23.73 10.43
CA PHE A 97 -10.19 -24.96 10.78
C PHE A 97 -9.79 -26.05 9.76
N GLY A 98 -8.72 -26.77 10.05
CA GLY A 98 -8.40 -28.01 9.38
C GLY A 98 -9.61 -28.91 9.53
N SER A 99 -10.23 -29.25 8.40
CA SER A 99 -11.44 -30.06 8.28
C SER A 99 -12.79 -29.33 8.42
N ALA A 100 -12.99 -28.26 7.64
CA ALA A 100 -14.32 -28.07 7.08
C ALA A 100 -14.60 -29.22 6.09
N LYS A 101 -15.32 -30.26 6.54
CA LYS A 101 -15.96 -31.20 5.62
C LYS A 101 -16.92 -30.39 4.76
N PHE A 102 -16.48 -30.00 3.55
CA PHE A 102 -17.38 -29.49 2.53
C PHE A 102 -18.42 -30.57 2.25
N LYS A 103 -19.63 -30.39 2.79
CA LYS A 103 -20.79 -31.13 2.28
C LYS A 103 -21.03 -30.55 0.89
N LEU A 104 -20.55 -31.28 -0.11
CA LEU A 104 -20.96 -31.10 -1.51
C LEU A 104 -22.49 -31.19 -1.54
N VAL A 105 -23.14 -30.03 -1.48
CA VAL A 105 -24.51 -29.93 -1.97
C VAL A 105 -24.36 -29.81 -3.47
N SER A 106 -24.63 -30.92 -4.16
CA SER A 106 -24.76 -30.94 -5.61
C SER A 106 -25.90 -30.02 -6.04
N VAL A 107 -25.59 -28.75 -6.28
CA VAL A 107 -26.38 -27.91 -7.17
C VAL A 107 -25.51 -27.72 -8.41
N GLY A 108 -25.88 -28.45 -9.47
CA GLY A 108 -25.20 -28.38 -10.75
C GLY A 108 -25.25 -26.96 -11.29
N ILE A 109 -24.08 -26.34 -11.42
CA ILE A 109 -23.64 -25.50 -12.54
C ILE A 109 -22.11 -25.72 -12.57
N VAL A 110 -21.68 -26.60 -13.47
CA VAL A 110 -20.27 -26.84 -13.77
C VAL A 110 -19.80 -25.82 -14.81
N ASP A 111 -18.58 -25.33 -14.59
CA ASP A 111 -17.61 -24.82 -15.57
C ASP A 111 -17.80 -23.42 -16.18
N HIS A 112 -17.41 -22.35 -15.47
CA HIS A 112 -16.91 -21.15 -16.20
C HIS A 112 -15.91 -20.20 -15.49
N ILE A 113 -15.32 -20.53 -14.34
CA ILE A 113 -14.25 -19.68 -13.75
C ILE A 113 -12.97 -20.49 -13.53
N PHE A 114 -12.46 -21.04 -14.63
CA PHE A 114 -11.08 -21.55 -14.70
C PHE A 114 -10.42 -21.08 -16.01
N LEU A 115 -10.43 -19.77 -16.26
CA LEU A 115 -9.58 -19.17 -17.28
C LEU A 115 -9.08 -17.81 -16.77
N LEU A 116 -7.86 -17.81 -16.23
CA LEU A 116 -6.81 -16.77 -16.37
C LEU A 116 -5.63 -17.07 -15.39
N SER A 117 -5.16 -18.32 -15.37
CA SER A 117 -3.90 -18.72 -14.70
C SER A 117 -2.87 -19.28 -15.69
N ALA A 118 -2.81 -18.75 -16.91
CA ALA A 118 -1.85 -19.18 -17.92
C ALA A 118 -1.34 -17.99 -18.73
N ALA A 119 -0.48 -17.17 -18.12
CA ALA A 119 0.39 -16.24 -18.85
C ALA A 119 1.66 -15.95 -18.03
N TRP A 120 2.46 -16.99 -17.79
CA TRP A 120 3.87 -16.81 -17.46
C TRP A 120 4.66 -17.93 -18.14
N SER A 121 5.14 -17.65 -19.35
CA SER A 121 6.13 -18.48 -20.04
C SER A 121 7.51 -17.88 -19.79
N PRO A 122 8.50 -18.66 -19.30
CA PRO A 122 9.85 -18.18 -19.08
C PRO A 122 10.73 -18.50 -20.29
N THR A 123 10.83 -17.60 -21.27
CA THR A 123 11.96 -17.63 -22.21
C THR A 123 12.18 -16.28 -22.87
N VAL A 124 13.09 -15.47 -22.33
CA VAL A 124 13.91 -14.55 -23.14
C VAL A 124 15.32 -14.57 -22.55
N ASN A 125 16.26 -15.05 -23.36
CA ASN A 125 17.69 -15.11 -23.07
C ASN A 125 18.33 -13.71 -23.12
N PHE A 126 19.29 -13.48 -22.23
CA PHE A 126 20.21 -12.35 -22.25
C PHE A 126 21.21 -12.49 -23.42
N ILE A 127 21.56 -11.34 -24.01
CA ILE A 127 22.87 -11.08 -24.62
C ILE A 127 23.56 -10.05 -23.71
#